data_AF-A0A9D1EZT0-F1
#
_entry.id   AF-A0A9D1EZT0-F1
#
_cell.length_a   1.000
_cell.length_b   1.000
_cell.length_c   1.000
_cell.angle_alpha   90.00
_cell.angle_beta   90.00
_cell.angle_gamma   90.00
#
_symmetry.space_group_name_H-M   'P 1'
#
loop_
_entity.id
_entity.type
_entity.pdbx_description
1 polymer ?
#
loop_
_entity_poly.entity_id
_entity_poly.type
_entity_poly.pdbx_seq_one_letter_code
_entity_poly.pdbx_strand_id
1 'polypeptide(L)'
;MEKIYSENDLLLPALYEINKHDGQLTTGQLIKVLADLMNPTGEDAELLFGRKDTRFSQKVRNLISHKKIYPKFVDYDPKSSLLVINEIGLDYLKKSDYYRDRVNNEDPEQNFEFDGAEDLVEINLQSDVNNLDFINKRYVDCEPLNYSVYELKRRYERSGDPNAKGVLILDDSFQRKTVWTRKQKSQLIESLILGIPIPYLYLYEGKYGNLIVIDGRQRLSAIFQFLDNKFSLSNLEFITELNGKKAKDLTDNSSFEYENYMAKIEDSHLHVIRVGFDTPEIFKLKIFERVNQNGTKLNNQELRHALHQGAITVLLKLLSDNTDFMKGNAKERMKDRYLFLRYIAMRLYILKQLKIYRENGKSTSVEYKEINSFLADSMDAINTFTTNQLDEIKEDFFYSFNKAKNIFGKNAFKLDEKAPINMILFEISLLFVSLTREGNFADAQIAEMLQEFRDYNKDDLDSDGNTPFFRNIKYHRDGKENFSDRVKWLLEIIDRNKGKA
;
A
#
# COMPACT_ATOMS: atom_id res chain seq x y z
N MET A 1 -5.14 9.26 40.97
CA MET A 1 -6.61 9.20 41.07
C MET A 1 -7.05 7.91 40.39
N GLU A 2 -7.80 7.06 41.09
CA GLU A 2 -8.37 5.85 40.49
C GLU A 2 -9.39 6.24 39.41
N LYS A 3 -9.38 5.52 38.29
CA LYS A 3 -10.25 5.82 37.15
C LYS A 3 -11.62 5.21 37.39
N ILE A 4 -12.64 6.05 37.48
CA ILE A 4 -14.05 5.64 37.59
C ILE A 4 -14.67 5.73 36.19
N TYR A 5 -15.21 4.62 35.70
CA TYR A 5 -15.79 4.52 34.36
C TYR A 5 -17.24 5.00 34.35
N SER A 6 -17.63 5.83 33.38
CA SER A 6 -19.02 6.16 33.08
C SER A 6 -19.61 5.18 32.06
N GLU A 7 -20.94 5.14 31.93
CA GLU A 7 -21.61 4.32 30.90
C GLU A 7 -21.21 4.73 29.48
N ASN A 8 -20.87 6.01 29.25
CA ASN A 8 -20.39 6.46 27.94
C ASN A 8 -18.99 5.92 27.63
N ASP A 9 -18.14 5.73 28.65
CA ASP A 9 -16.81 5.15 28.49
C ASP A 9 -16.87 3.68 28.08
N LEU A 10 -17.98 2.99 28.38
CA LEU A 10 -18.20 1.58 28.07
C LEU A 10 -18.82 1.37 26.68
N LEU A 11 -19.37 2.39 26.03
CA LEU A 11 -20.15 2.24 24.79
C LEU A 11 -19.31 1.69 23.62
N LEU A 12 -18.18 2.34 23.31
CA LEU A 12 -17.30 1.90 22.22
C LEU A 12 -16.59 0.57 22.53
N PRO A 13 -16.07 0.32 23.75
CA PRO A 13 -15.62 -1.00 24.16
C PRO A 13 -16.68 -2.09 23.97
N ALA A 14 -17.91 -1.83 24.39
CA ALA A 14 -18.98 -2.82 24.28
C ALA A 14 -19.30 -3.16 22.82
N LEU A 15 -19.43 -2.15 21.95
CA LEU A 15 -19.66 -2.37 20.52
C LEU A 15 -18.49 -3.11 19.85
N TYR A 16 -17.26 -2.79 20.24
CA TYR A 16 -16.06 -3.46 19.72
C TYR A 16 -16.04 -4.95 20.06
N GLU A 17 -16.25 -5.30 21.33
CA GLU A 17 -16.25 -6.70 21.77
C GLU A 17 -17.42 -7.49 21.16
N ILE A 18 -18.61 -6.89 21.05
CA ILE A 18 -19.75 -7.54 20.35
C ILE A 18 -19.38 -7.82 18.88
N ASN A 19 -18.77 -6.86 18.19
CA ASN A 19 -18.33 -7.05 16.80
C ASN A 19 -17.23 -8.12 16.66
N LYS A 20 -16.27 -8.17 17.59
CA LYS A 20 -15.15 -9.13 17.59
C LYS A 20 -15.62 -10.58 17.77
N HIS A 21 -16.71 -10.78 18.50
CA HIS A 21 -17.30 -12.10 18.75
C HIS A 21 -18.44 -12.41 17.77
N ASP A 22 -18.12 -12.47 16.47
CA ASP A 22 -19.07 -12.78 15.39
C ASP A 22 -20.32 -11.87 15.37
N GLY A 23 -20.19 -10.64 15.85
CA GLY A 23 -21.28 -9.67 15.91
C GLY A 23 -22.27 -9.90 17.06
N GLN A 24 -22.03 -10.84 17.99
CA GLN A 24 -22.98 -11.19 19.03
C GLN A 24 -22.35 -11.57 20.38
N LEU A 25 -22.96 -11.12 21.49
CA LEU A 25 -22.58 -11.51 22.85
C LEU A 25 -23.79 -11.53 23.78
N THR A 26 -23.82 -12.43 24.74
CA THR A 26 -24.76 -12.31 25.86
C THR A 26 -24.33 -11.20 26.83
N THR A 27 -25.26 -10.60 27.56
CA THR A 27 -24.94 -9.58 28.58
C THR A 27 -23.93 -10.11 29.62
N GLY A 28 -24.00 -11.39 29.98
CA GLY A 28 -23.06 -12.03 30.90
C GLY A 28 -21.65 -12.16 30.32
N GLN A 29 -21.52 -12.56 29.05
CA GLN A 29 -20.22 -12.60 28.37
C GLN A 29 -19.63 -11.21 28.20
N LEU A 30 -20.47 -10.22 27.85
CA LEU A 30 -20.06 -8.83 27.70
C LEU A 30 -19.49 -8.24 29.01
N ILE A 31 -20.12 -8.53 30.15
CA ILE A 31 -19.60 -8.14 31.47
C ILE A 31 -18.21 -8.70 31.70
N LYS A 32 -18.00 -9.98 31.37
CA LYS A 32 -16.72 -10.66 31.57
C LYS A 32 -15.62 -10.05 30.71
N VAL A 33 -15.84 -9.95 29.39
CA VAL A 33 -14.81 -9.41 28.47
C VAL A 33 -14.50 -7.94 28.75
N LEU A 34 -15.49 -7.12 29.14
CA LEU A 34 -15.23 -5.72 29.50
C LEU A 34 -14.51 -5.59 30.85
N ALA A 35 -14.80 -6.46 31.82
CA ALA A 35 -14.07 -6.46 33.09
C ALA A 35 -12.61 -6.85 32.88
N ASP A 36 -12.35 -7.87 32.05
CA ASP A 36 -11.00 -8.31 31.69
C ASP A 36 -10.23 -7.21 30.93
N LEU A 37 -10.91 -6.53 29.99
CA LEU A 37 -10.31 -5.46 29.17
C LEU A 37 -9.99 -4.20 29.98
N MET A 38 -10.88 -3.80 30.89
CA MET A 38 -10.84 -2.48 31.54
C MET A 38 -10.27 -2.51 32.96
N ASN A 39 -10.10 -3.71 33.52
CA ASN A 39 -9.55 -3.99 34.85
C ASN A 39 -10.02 -2.98 35.91
N PRO A 40 -11.35 -2.91 36.20
CA PRO A 40 -11.91 -1.92 37.10
C PRO A 40 -11.34 -2.06 38.52
N THR A 41 -10.97 -0.93 39.14
CA THR A 41 -10.46 -0.85 40.51
C THR A 41 -11.27 0.16 41.34
N GLY A 42 -11.02 0.23 42.65
CA GLY A 42 -11.68 1.18 43.53
C GLY A 42 -13.20 0.99 43.58
N GLU A 43 -13.94 2.10 43.48
CA GLU A 43 -15.41 2.13 43.53
C GLU A 43 -16.05 1.18 42.50
N ASP A 44 -15.46 1.04 41.30
CA ASP A 44 -15.99 0.18 40.24
C ASP A 44 -15.86 -1.32 40.54
N ALA A 45 -14.91 -1.70 41.39
CA ALA A 45 -14.71 -3.07 41.84
C ALA A 45 -15.59 -3.45 43.05
N GLU A 46 -16.24 -2.48 43.70
CA GLU A 46 -17.09 -2.73 44.87
C GLU A 46 -18.32 -3.56 44.51
N LEU A 47 -18.64 -4.53 45.38
CA LEU A 47 -19.90 -5.26 45.32
C LEU A 47 -21.07 -4.37 45.74
N LEU A 48 -22.16 -4.45 44.99
CA LEU A 48 -23.42 -3.83 45.40
C LEU A 48 -24.00 -4.57 46.62
N PHE A 49 -24.48 -3.81 47.60
CA PHE A 49 -25.03 -4.36 48.84
C PHE A 49 -26.11 -5.42 48.55
N GLY A 50 -25.89 -6.65 49.02
CA GLY A 50 -26.82 -7.78 48.83
C GLY A 50 -26.82 -8.42 47.44
N ARG A 51 -25.90 -8.06 46.54
CA ARG A 51 -25.78 -8.63 45.18
C ARG A 51 -24.40 -9.24 44.93
N LYS A 52 -24.33 -10.13 43.93
CA LYS A 52 -23.07 -10.68 43.40
C LYS A 52 -22.45 -9.82 42.30
N ASP A 53 -23.15 -8.76 41.86
CA ASP A 53 -22.70 -7.84 40.82
C ASP A 53 -21.82 -6.72 41.44
N THR A 54 -20.71 -6.38 40.77
CA THR A 54 -19.92 -5.17 41.06
C THR A 54 -20.60 -3.93 40.49
N ARG A 55 -20.23 -2.74 40.98
CA ARG A 55 -20.68 -1.47 40.36
C ARG A 55 -20.35 -1.40 38.87
N PHE A 56 -19.16 -1.87 38.45
CA PHE A 56 -18.80 -1.96 37.03
C PHE A 56 -19.75 -2.87 36.24
N SER A 57 -20.02 -4.09 36.74
CA SER A 57 -20.94 -5.01 36.06
C SER A 57 -22.36 -4.45 35.95
N GLN A 58 -22.80 -3.66 36.94
CA GLN A 58 -24.07 -2.95 36.87
C GLN A 58 -24.07 -1.84 35.81
N LYS A 59 -22.96 -1.10 35.64
CA LYS A 59 -22.80 -0.11 34.56
C LYS A 59 -22.86 -0.76 33.17
N VAL A 60 -22.28 -1.95 32.99
CA VAL A 60 -22.40 -2.72 31.73
C VAL A 60 -23.85 -3.13 31.48
N ARG A 61 -24.59 -3.60 32.50
CA ARG A 61 -26.02 -3.92 32.36
C ARG A 61 -26.86 -2.68 32.03
N ASN A 62 -26.50 -1.54 32.60
CA ASN A 62 -27.19 -0.28 32.37
C ASN A 62 -27.09 0.21 30.92
N LEU A 63 -26.10 -0.25 30.14
CA LEU A 63 -26.03 0.08 28.71
C LEU A 63 -27.32 -0.27 27.97
N ILE A 64 -27.97 -1.35 28.39
CA ILE A 64 -29.26 -1.82 27.85
C ILE A 64 -30.41 -1.04 28.48
N SER A 65 -30.52 -1.01 29.82
CA SER A 65 -31.68 -0.41 30.50
C SER A 65 -31.78 1.12 30.34
N HIS A 66 -30.65 1.82 30.24
CA HIS A 66 -30.58 3.27 30.01
C HIS A 66 -30.57 3.64 28.52
N LYS A 67 -30.81 2.65 27.64
CA LYS A 67 -30.87 2.81 26.19
C LYS A 67 -29.62 3.43 25.55
N LYS A 68 -28.44 3.14 26.11
CA LYS A 68 -27.15 3.63 25.59
C LYS A 68 -26.70 2.85 24.36
N ILE A 69 -26.93 1.54 24.36
CA ILE A 69 -26.56 0.64 23.26
C ILE A 69 -27.79 0.12 22.50
N TYR A 70 -28.82 -0.34 23.22
CA TYR A 70 -30.10 -0.80 22.66
C TYR A 70 -31.16 0.31 22.77
N PRO A 71 -32.02 0.55 21.76
CA PRO A 71 -32.12 -0.15 20.48
C PRO A 71 -31.24 0.47 19.37
N LYS A 72 -30.43 1.47 19.68
CA LYS A 72 -29.79 2.29 18.65
C LYS A 72 -28.71 1.55 17.85
N PHE A 73 -27.87 0.77 18.52
CA PHE A 73 -26.66 0.19 17.94
C PHE A 73 -26.64 -1.34 17.95
N VAL A 74 -27.52 -1.96 18.73
CA VAL A 74 -27.64 -3.42 18.84
C VAL A 74 -29.11 -3.82 18.93
N ASP A 75 -29.42 -5.02 18.46
CA ASP A 75 -30.65 -5.73 18.74
C ASP A 75 -30.48 -6.56 20.03
N TYR A 76 -31.54 -6.68 20.85
CA TYR A 76 -31.49 -7.37 22.14
C TYR A 76 -32.63 -8.38 22.30
N ASP A 77 -32.29 -9.63 22.58
CA ASP A 77 -33.26 -10.67 22.97
C ASP A 77 -33.30 -10.81 24.52
N PRO A 78 -34.39 -10.41 25.19
CA PRO A 78 -34.49 -10.47 26.65
C PRO A 78 -34.56 -11.90 27.20
N LYS A 79 -34.92 -12.93 26.41
CA LYS A 79 -35.00 -14.32 26.89
C LYS A 79 -33.62 -14.95 27.02
N SER A 80 -32.75 -14.72 26.04
CA SER A 80 -31.38 -15.23 26.00
C SER A 80 -30.34 -14.23 26.52
N SER A 81 -30.75 -12.98 26.76
CA SER A 81 -29.86 -11.83 27.02
C SER A 81 -28.82 -11.60 25.92
N LEU A 82 -29.12 -12.01 24.68
CA LEU A 82 -28.25 -11.89 23.51
C LEU A 82 -28.31 -10.47 22.94
N LEU A 83 -27.14 -9.89 22.68
CA LEU A 83 -26.94 -8.63 21.98
C LEU A 83 -26.34 -8.94 20.61
N VAL A 84 -26.92 -8.39 19.54
CA VAL A 84 -26.40 -8.51 18.18
C VAL A 84 -26.15 -7.11 17.63
N ILE A 85 -24.95 -6.83 17.14
CA ILE A 85 -24.66 -5.51 16.57
C ILE A 85 -25.41 -5.32 15.25
N ASN A 86 -26.12 -4.20 15.12
CA ASN A 86 -26.82 -3.86 13.90
C ASN A 86 -25.96 -2.95 12.99
N GLU A 87 -26.43 -2.67 11.77
CA GLU A 87 -25.67 -1.88 10.79
C GLU A 87 -25.29 -0.48 11.31
N ILE A 88 -26.17 0.16 12.10
CA ILE A 88 -25.94 1.48 12.67
C ILE A 88 -24.82 1.42 13.72
N GLY A 89 -24.83 0.39 14.58
CA GLY A 89 -23.77 0.13 15.54
C GLY A 89 -22.43 -0.13 14.88
N LEU A 90 -22.43 -0.91 13.80
CA LEU A 90 -21.23 -1.24 13.05
C LEU A 90 -20.62 -0.01 12.36
N ASP A 91 -21.44 0.83 11.72
CA ASP A 91 -20.99 2.06 11.09
C ASP A 91 -20.47 3.08 12.13
N TYR A 92 -21.17 3.21 13.26
CA TYR A 92 -20.74 4.07 14.37
C TYR A 92 -19.39 3.63 14.94
N LEU A 93 -19.22 2.32 15.17
CA LEU A 93 -17.98 1.73 15.66
C LEU A 93 -16.83 1.97 14.67
N LYS A 94 -17.00 1.66 13.38
CA LYS A 94 -15.95 1.81 12.35
C LYS A 94 -15.49 3.25 12.13
N LYS A 95 -16.34 4.23 12.45
CA LYS A 95 -16.00 5.66 12.40
C LYS A 95 -15.24 6.17 13.63
N SER A 96 -15.25 5.43 14.73
CA SER A 96 -14.60 5.82 15.98
C SER A 96 -13.08 5.65 15.93
N ASP A 97 -12.36 6.53 16.62
CA ASP A 97 -10.90 6.37 16.80
C ASP A 97 -10.58 5.13 17.65
N TYR A 98 -11.48 4.75 18.57
CA TYR A 98 -11.38 3.51 19.35
C TYR A 98 -11.24 2.25 18.49
N TYR A 99 -12.02 2.14 17.42
CA TYR A 99 -11.93 1.01 16.48
C TYR A 99 -10.65 1.06 15.66
N ARG A 100 -10.23 2.25 15.22
CA ARG A 100 -8.98 2.41 14.44
C ARG A 100 -7.77 2.02 15.26
N ASP A 101 -7.69 2.48 16.51
CA ASP A 101 -6.56 2.24 17.39
C ASP A 101 -6.41 0.76 17.78
N ARG A 102 -7.53 0.02 17.90
CA ARG A 102 -7.51 -1.41 18.21
C ARG A 102 -7.40 -2.31 16.99
N VAL A 103 -7.98 -1.97 15.84
CA VAL A 103 -7.73 -2.71 14.59
C VAL A 103 -6.25 -2.62 14.18
N ASN A 104 -5.58 -1.50 14.47
CA ASN A 104 -4.15 -1.37 14.23
C ASN A 104 -3.28 -2.12 15.27
N ASN A 105 -3.85 -2.60 16.40
CA ASN A 105 -3.10 -3.19 17.52
C ASN A 105 -3.58 -4.59 17.99
N GLU A 106 -4.67 -5.16 17.46
CA GLU A 106 -5.18 -6.49 17.84
C GLU A 106 -5.05 -7.50 16.69
N ASP A 107 -3.92 -8.22 16.66
CA ASP A 107 -3.77 -9.68 16.62
C ASP A 107 -2.31 -10.02 16.25
N PRO A 108 -1.43 -10.39 17.21
CA PRO A 108 -0.05 -10.77 16.90
C PRO A 108 0.05 -11.98 15.97
N GLU A 109 -0.98 -12.83 15.88
CA GLU A 109 -0.99 -14.01 15.00
C GLU A 109 -1.48 -13.70 13.57
N GLN A 110 -2.10 -12.53 13.34
CA GLN A 110 -2.53 -12.07 12.00
C GLN A 110 -1.81 -10.82 11.51
N ASN A 111 -0.94 -10.22 12.32
CA ASN A 111 0.01 -9.24 11.83
C ASN A 111 0.95 -9.92 10.84
N PHE A 112 0.75 -9.61 9.56
CA PHE A 112 1.72 -9.90 8.51
C PHE A 112 2.99 -9.12 8.81
N GLU A 113 3.86 -9.70 9.63
CA GLU A 113 5.23 -9.26 9.76
C GLU A 113 6.00 -9.76 8.55
N PHE A 114 6.76 -8.83 7.96
CA PHE A 114 7.52 -9.03 6.74
C PHE A 114 8.97 -8.76 7.05
N ASP A 115 9.80 -9.80 6.94
CA ASP A 115 11.25 -9.75 7.22
C ASP A 115 12.02 -8.84 6.21
N GLY A 116 11.33 -8.30 5.20
CA GLY A 116 11.84 -7.32 4.23
C GLY A 116 11.29 -5.91 4.39
N ALA A 117 10.64 -5.59 5.51
CA ALA A 117 9.99 -4.29 5.69
C ALA A 117 11.00 -3.13 5.69
N GLU A 118 12.23 -3.37 6.15
CA GLU A 118 13.34 -2.41 6.11
C GLU A 118 13.76 -2.09 4.67
N ASP A 119 13.80 -3.07 3.77
CA ASP A 119 14.17 -2.88 2.34
C ASP A 119 13.17 -1.99 1.57
N LEU A 120 11.96 -1.85 2.10
CA LEU A 120 10.98 -0.91 1.56
C LEU A 120 11.31 0.52 1.96
N VAL A 121 11.90 0.74 3.14
CA VAL A 121 12.03 2.06 3.77
C VAL A 121 13.46 2.62 3.68
N GLU A 122 14.48 1.77 3.76
CA GLU A 122 15.87 2.20 3.75
C GLU A 122 16.50 2.08 2.37
N ILE A 123 17.00 3.22 1.89
CA ILE A 123 18.01 3.26 0.85
C ILE A 123 19.34 3.05 1.57
N ASN A 124 20.07 1.99 1.25
CA ASN A 124 21.46 1.84 1.69
C ASN A 124 22.34 2.83 0.92
N LEU A 125 22.28 4.10 1.34
CA LEU A 125 22.91 5.24 0.68
C LEU A 125 24.43 5.07 0.53
N GLN A 126 25.08 4.29 1.39
CA GLN A 126 26.54 4.15 1.33
C GLN A 126 26.99 3.41 0.07
N SER A 127 26.31 2.35 -0.36
CA SER A 127 26.72 1.65 -1.59
C SER A 127 26.44 2.46 -2.86
N ASP A 128 25.32 3.18 -2.91
CA ASP A 128 24.85 3.83 -4.15
C ASP A 128 25.47 5.21 -4.37
N VAL A 129 25.89 5.88 -3.30
CA VAL A 129 26.40 7.27 -3.35
C VAL A 129 27.93 7.30 -3.48
N ASN A 130 28.63 6.27 -3.00
CA ASN A 130 30.10 6.23 -2.96
C ASN A 130 30.77 6.28 -4.35
N ASN A 131 30.04 5.93 -5.42
CA ASN A 131 30.54 5.96 -6.80
C ASN A 131 30.03 7.18 -7.61
N LEU A 132 29.33 8.12 -6.98
CA LEU A 132 28.79 9.29 -7.67
C LEU A 132 29.78 10.46 -7.63
N ASP A 133 30.18 10.92 -8.80
CA ASP A 133 30.97 12.14 -8.98
C ASP A 133 30.09 13.39 -8.77
N PHE A 134 29.96 13.84 -7.52
CA PHE A 134 29.21 15.05 -7.16
C PHE A 134 29.87 16.35 -7.59
N ILE A 135 31.18 16.31 -7.92
CA ILE A 135 31.94 17.52 -8.26
C ILE A 135 31.67 17.87 -9.72
N ASN A 136 31.76 16.89 -10.63
CA ASN A 136 31.67 17.14 -12.06
C ASN A 136 30.30 16.81 -12.67
N LYS A 137 29.42 16.11 -11.95
CA LYS A 137 28.11 15.69 -12.49
C LYS A 137 26.95 16.18 -11.63
N ARG A 138 26.00 16.83 -12.29
CA ARG A 138 24.68 17.14 -11.72
C ARG A 138 23.75 15.96 -11.98
N TYR A 139 23.28 15.33 -10.90
CA TYR A 139 22.38 14.17 -10.97
C TYR A 139 20.91 14.52 -10.91
N VAL A 140 20.58 15.74 -10.48
CA VAL A 140 19.20 16.22 -10.35
C VAL A 140 18.96 17.30 -11.37
N ASP A 141 18.13 16.98 -12.35
CA ASP A 141 17.62 17.93 -13.31
C ASP A 141 16.24 18.41 -12.86
N CYS A 142 16.14 19.69 -12.51
CA CYS A 142 14.91 20.33 -12.08
C CYS A 142 14.69 21.57 -12.92
N GLU A 143 13.57 21.62 -13.62
CA GLU A 143 13.19 22.74 -14.49
C GLU A 143 11.91 23.41 -13.97
N PRO A 144 11.92 24.73 -13.74
CA PRO A 144 10.72 25.48 -13.45
C PRO A 144 9.89 25.67 -14.73
N LEU A 145 8.64 25.23 -14.69
CA LEU A 145 7.65 25.34 -15.76
C LEU A 145 6.38 26.02 -15.26
N ASN A 146 5.60 26.58 -16.16
CA ASN A 146 4.28 27.12 -15.87
C ASN A 146 3.26 26.41 -16.73
N TYR A 147 2.18 25.95 -16.12
CA TYR A 147 1.04 25.39 -16.83
C TYR A 147 -0.23 26.11 -16.44
N SER A 148 -1.09 26.42 -17.40
CA SER A 148 -2.44 26.86 -17.05
C SER A 148 -3.24 25.71 -16.43
N VAL A 149 -4.23 26.05 -15.60
CA VAL A 149 -5.18 25.07 -15.05
C VAL A 149 -5.84 24.29 -16.19
N TYR A 150 -6.22 24.97 -17.27
CA TYR A 150 -6.80 24.35 -18.46
C TYR A 150 -5.88 23.28 -19.08
N GLU A 151 -4.58 23.57 -19.25
CA GLU A 151 -3.64 22.61 -19.82
C GLU A 151 -3.47 21.37 -18.93
N LEU A 152 -3.29 21.57 -17.62
CA LEU A 152 -3.15 20.46 -16.67
C LEU A 152 -4.42 19.62 -16.60
N LYS A 153 -5.60 20.24 -16.65
CA LYS A 153 -6.89 19.55 -16.68
C LYS A 153 -7.02 18.68 -17.92
N ARG A 154 -6.72 19.22 -19.11
CA ARG A 154 -6.74 18.47 -20.37
C ARG A 154 -5.76 17.29 -20.36
N ARG A 155 -4.54 17.48 -19.81
CA ARG A 155 -3.56 16.40 -19.64
C ARG A 155 -4.06 15.33 -18.67
N TYR A 156 -4.76 15.71 -17.62
CA TYR A 156 -5.34 14.80 -16.64
C TYR A 156 -6.50 13.99 -17.21
N GLU A 157 -7.42 14.61 -17.95
CA GLU A 157 -8.56 13.89 -18.56
C GLU A 157 -8.11 12.81 -19.55
N ARG A 158 -7.01 13.05 -20.26
CA ARG A 158 -6.40 12.07 -21.17
C ARG A 158 -5.75 10.88 -20.44
N SER A 159 -5.52 10.97 -19.14
CA SER A 159 -4.90 9.87 -18.36
C SER A 159 -5.77 8.61 -18.26
N GLY A 160 -7.07 8.71 -18.58
CA GLY A 160 -7.97 7.56 -18.64
C GLY A 160 -7.70 6.60 -19.82
N ASP A 161 -6.97 7.04 -20.85
CA ASP A 161 -6.52 6.18 -21.94
C ASP A 161 -5.12 5.62 -21.64
N PRO A 162 -4.97 4.29 -21.48
CA PRO A 162 -3.67 3.65 -21.21
C PRO A 162 -2.60 3.93 -22.27
N ASN A 163 -2.99 4.31 -23.49
CA ASN A 163 -2.06 4.59 -24.59
C ASN A 163 -1.70 6.09 -24.72
N ALA A 164 -2.33 6.96 -23.92
CA ALA A 164 -2.09 8.39 -24.02
C ALA A 164 -0.69 8.77 -23.50
N LYS A 165 0.06 9.49 -24.34
CA LYS A 165 1.36 10.07 -24.00
C LYS A 165 1.23 11.53 -23.55
N GLY A 166 2.14 11.98 -22.69
CA GLY A 166 2.20 13.36 -22.21
C GLY A 166 1.09 13.72 -21.22
N VAL A 167 0.51 12.73 -20.52
CA VAL A 167 -0.62 12.91 -19.60
C VAL A 167 -0.16 13.35 -18.21
N LEU A 168 -1.10 13.89 -17.43
CA LEU A 168 -0.88 14.21 -16.01
C LEU A 168 -1.49 13.10 -15.15
N ILE A 169 -0.67 12.51 -14.28
CA ILE A 169 -1.05 11.36 -13.45
C ILE A 169 -1.15 11.82 -12.00
N LEU A 170 -2.37 11.79 -11.47
CA LEU A 170 -2.66 11.92 -10.04
C LEU A 170 -2.72 10.51 -9.45
N ASP A 171 -1.58 9.92 -9.08
CA ASP A 171 -1.56 8.58 -8.51
C ASP A 171 -2.18 8.59 -7.11
N ASP A 172 -3.24 7.78 -6.94
CA ASP A 172 -4.01 7.73 -5.71
C ASP A 172 -3.30 6.99 -4.56
N SER A 173 -2.31 6.15 -4.87
CA SER A 173 -1.80 5.11 -3.98
C SER A 173 -0.83 5.58 -2.88
N PHE A 174 -0.39 6.84 -2.92
CA PHE A 174 0.71 7.36 -2.09
C PHE A 174 0.31 8.26 -0.92
N GLN A 175 -0.96 8.66 -0.82
CA GLN A 175 -1.41 9.62 0.21
C GLN A 175 -2.47 9.03 1.14
N ARG A 176 -2.20 9.10 2.45
CA ARG A 176 -3.15 8.73 3.50
C ARG A 176 -4.20 9.82 3.65
N LYS A 177 -5.48 9.43 3.50
CA LYS A 177 -6.78 9.91 4.04
C LYS A 177 -7.01 11.35 4.58
N THR A 178 -6.06 12.27 4.58
CA THR A 178 -6.32 13.69 4.89
C THR A 178 -6.78 14.39 3.62
N VAL A 179 -8.06 14.21 3.33
CA VAL A 179 -8.72 14.90 2.21
C VAL A 179 -8.99 16.33 2.64
N TRP A 180 -8.62 17.29 1.80
CA TRP A 180 -8.97 18.69 2.04
C TRP A 180 -10.48 18.84 2.27
N THR A 181 -10.83 19.59 3.31
CA THR A 181 -12.22 19.97 3.59
C THR A 181 -12.76 20.85 2.47
N ARG A 182 -14.08 20.90 2.31
CA ARG A 182 -14.73 21.77 1.33
C ARG A 182 -14.32 23.24 1.49
N LYS A 183 -14.11 23.70 2.72
CA LYS A 183 -13.59 25.05 3.03
C LYS A 183 -12.22 25.25 2.39
N GLN A 184 -11.26 24.36 2.66
CA GLN A 184 -9.90 24.47 2.09
C GLN A 184 -9.91 24.43 0.56
N LYS A 185 -10.74 23.56 -0.04
CA LYS A 185 -10.91 23.52 -1.50
C LYS A 185 -11.47 24.83 -2.04
N SER A 186 -12.46 25.41 -1.37
CA SER A 186 -13.09 26.67 -1.79
C SER A 186 -12.12 27.85 -1.69
N GLN A 187 -11.33 27.92 -0.61
CA GLN A 187 -10.27 28.93 -0.44
C GLN A 187 -9.21 28.84 -1.55
N LEU A 188 -8.85 27.64 -2.00
CA LEU A 188 -7.93 27.49 -3.14
C LEU A 188 -8.54 28.06 -4.44
N ILE A 189 -9.82 27.78 -4.72
CA ILE A 189 -10.48 28.35 -5.91
C ILE A 189 -10.55 29.88 -5.80
N GLU A 190 -10.84 30.41 -4.62
CA GLU A 190 -10.81 31.86 -4.37
C GLU A 190 -9.43 32.46 -4.65
N SER A 191 -8.36 31.82 -4.18
CA SER A 191 -6.99 32.25 -4.45
C SER A 191 -6.69 32.33 -5.95
N LEU A 192 -7.14 31.36 -6.75
CA LEU A 192 -6.96 31.39 -8.21
C LEU A 192 -7.67 32.59 -8.83
N ILE A 193 -8.92 32.84 -8.45
CA ILE A 193 -9.71 33.97 -8.97
C ILE A 193 -9.06 35.32 -8.58
N LEU A 194 -8.52 35.42 -7.38
CA LEU A 194 -7.85 36.62 -6.86
C LEU A 194 -6.42 36.80 -7.40
N GLY A 195 -5.86 35.81 -8.10
CA GLY A 195 -4.46 35.83 -8.55
C GLY A 195 -3.45 35.69 -7.40
N ILE A 196 -3.85 35.09 -6.28
CA ILE A 196 -2.95 34.81 -5.16
C ILE A 196 -2.06 33.62 -5.54
N PRO A 197 -0.73 33.75 -5.49
CA PRO A 197 0.18 32.67 -5.87
C PRO A 197 0.01 31.48 -4.95
N ILE A 198 -0.14 30.30 -5.55
CA ILE A 198 -0.15 29.02 -4.81
C ILE A 198 1.27 28.44 -4.77
N PRO A 199 1.64 27.65 -3.74
CA PRO A 199 2.98 27.10 -3.68
C PRO A 199 3.25 26.14 -4.85
N TYR A 200 4.52 25.96 -5.20
CA TYR A 200 4.94 25.11 -6.31
C TYR A 200 4.35 23.70 -6.24
N LEU A 201 4.05 23.16 -7.41
CA LEU A 201 3.78 21.74 -7.60
C LEU A 201 5.08 21.05 -8.01
N TYR A 202 5.31 19.84 -7.54
CA TYR A 202 6.48 19.04 -7.95
C TYR A 202 5.99 17.86 -8.76
N LEU A 203 6.51 17.74 -10.00
CA LEU A 203 6.14 16.68 -10.93
C LEU A 203 7.39 15.91 -11.37
N TYR A 204 7.27 14.59 -11.53
CA TYR A 204 8.29 13.77 -12.18
C TYR A 204 7.92 13.53 -13.63
N GLU A 205 8.89 13.69 -14.51
CA GLU A 205 8.75 13.27 -15.89
C GLU A 205 9.03 11.77 -16.02
N GLY A 206 8.05 11.05 -16.55
CA GLY A 206 8.16 9.64 -16.93
C GLY A 206 8.67 9.44 -18.35
N LYS A 207 8.92 8.19 -18.72
CA LYS A 207 9.59 7.75 -19.98
C LYS A 207 8.90 8.19 -21.27
N TYR A 208 7.63 8.61 -21.21
CA TYR A 208 6.82 9.04 -22.35
C TYR A 208 6.32 10.49 -22.22
N GLY A 209 7.03 11.32 -21.44
CA GLY A 209 6.65 12.72 -21.17
C GLY A 209 5.45 12.86 -20.23
N ASN A 210 5.00 11.77 -19.62
CA ASN A 210 3.94 11.79 -18.61
C ASN A 210 4.44 12.52 -17.37
N LEU A 211 3.59 13.34 -16.77
CA LEU A 211 3.89 14.10 -15.58
C LEU A 211 3.21 13.44 -14.38
N ILE A 212 4.00 12.91 -13.46
CA ILE A 212 3.50 12.25 -12.25
C ILE A 212 3.56 13.25 -11.10
N VAL A 213 2.43 13.46 -10.41
CA VAL A 213 2.35 14.44 -9.33
C VAL A 213 2.92 13.87 -8.03
N ILE A 214 3.93 14.56 -7.50
CA ILE A 214 4.73 14.16 -6.32
C ILE A 214 4.41 15.06 -5.12
N ASP A 215 4.14 16.34 -5.38
CA ASP A 215 3.53 17.26 -4.43
C ASP A 215 2.49 18.15 -5.13
N GLY A 216 1.46 18.53 -4.36
CA GLY A 216 0.37 19.37 -4.83
C GLY A 216 -0.85 18.62 -5.38
N ARG A 217 -0.92 17.31 -5.17
CA ARG A 217 -2.08 16.49 -5.53
C ARG A 217 -3.40 17.02 -4.97
N GLN A 218 -3.46 17.39 -3.68
CA GLN A 218 -4.70 17.92 -3.08
C GLN A 218 -5.16 19.22 -3.76
N ARG A 219 -4.21 20.08 -4.15
CA ARG A 219 -4.48 21.33 -4.89
C ARG A 219 -5.08 21.02 -6.27
N LEU A 220 -4.38 20.21 -7.06
CA LEU A 220 -4.85 19.80 -8.39
C LEU A 220 -6.20 19.07 -8.33
N SER A 221 -6.35 18.15 -7.38
CA SER A 221 -7.60 17.41 -7.19
C SER A 221 -8.76 18.35 -6.83
N ALA A 222 -8.53 19.34 -5.96
CA ALA A 222 -9.55 20.32 -5.60
C ALA A 222 -9.98 21.16 -6.82
N ILE A 223 -9.02 21.63 -7.61
CA ILE A 223 -9.26 22.39 -8.85
C ILE A 223 -10.08 21.55 -9.83
N PHE A 224 -9.61 20.33 -10.15
CA PHE A 224 -10.28 19.46 -11.11
C PHE A 224 -11.67 19.04 -10.63
N GLN A 225 -11.85 18.75 -9.34
CA GLN A 225 -13.16 18.42 -8.78
C GLN A 225 -14.15 19.59 -8.83
N PHE A 226 -13.67 20.84 -8.72
CA PHE A 226 -14.52 22.02 -8.89
C PHE A 226 -14.99 22.12 -10.33
N LEU A 227 -14.05 22.04 -11.30
CA LEU A 227 -14.33 22.04 -12.74
C LEU A 227 -15.28 20.89 -13.13
N ASP A 228 -15.15 19.73 -12.49
CA ASP A 228 -16.04 18.56 -12.67
C ASP A 228 -17.36 18.65 -11.88
N ASN A 229 -17.69 19.81 -11.31
CA ASN A 229 -18.94 20.06 -10.58
C ASN A 229 -19.17 19.16 -9.35
N LYS A 230 -18.10 18.61 -8.76
CA LYS A 230 -18.17 17.65 -7.63
C LYS A 230 -18.48 18.33 -6.30
N PHE A 231 -18.23 19.63 -6.17
CA PHE A 231 -18.62 20.43 -5.00
C PHE A 231 -18.97 21.86 -5.41
N SER A 232 -19.71 22.56 -4.56
CA SER A 232 -19.91 24.01 -4.69
C SER A 232 -19.01 24.79 -3.74
N LEU A 233 -18.71 26.04 -4.05
CA LEU A 233 -17.90 26.89 -3.18
C LEU A 233 -18.63 27.16 -1.86
N SER A 234 -17.87 27.35 -0.79
CA SER A 234 -18.38 27.64 0.55
C SER A 234 -17.34 28.37 1.38
N ASN A 235 -17.79 29.27 2.25
CA ASN A 235 -16.96 29.98 3.21
C ASN A 235 -15.85 30.80 2.53
N LEU A 236 -16.17 31.41 1.38
CA LEU A 236 -15.34 32.40 0.71
C LEU A 236 -15.28 33.70 1.53
N GLU A 237 -14.14 34.39 1.53
CA GLU A 237 -13.89 35.59 2.34
C GLU A 237 -14.07 36.89 1.55
N PHE A 238 -13.67 36.90 0.27
CA PHE A 238 -13.66 38.08 -0.59
C PHE A 238 -14.77 38.02 -1.64
N ILE A 239 -15.01 36.84 -2.22
CA ILE A 239 -15.93 36.66 -3.36
C ILE A 239 -17.17 35.89 -2.90
N THR A 240 -17.83 36.45 -1.87
CA THR A 240 -18.90 35.76 -1.13
C THR A 240 -20.14 35.42 -1.97
N GLU A 241 -20.36 36.14 -3.08
CA GLU A 241 -21.41 35.93 -4.06
C GLU A 241 -21.31 34.59 -4.79
N LEU A 242 -20.12 33.98 -4.81
CA LEU A 242 -19.90 32.66 -5.39
C LEU A 242 -20.17 31.53 -4.40
N ASN A 243 -20.47 31.81 -3.13
CA ASN A 243 -20.86 30.78 -2.17
C ASN A 243 -22.11 30.02 -2.68
N GLY A 244 -22.04 28.70 -2.62
CA GLY A 244 -23.09 27.80 -3.13
C GLY A 244 -23.01 27.50 -4.63
N LYS A 245 -22.19 28.21 -5.40
CA LYS A 245 -22.02 28.00 -6.86
C LYS A 245 -21.04 26.86 -7.16
N LYS A 246 -21.31 26.13 -8.24
CA LYS A 246 -20.42 25.15 -8.89
C LYS A 246 -19.81 25.74 -10.17
N ALA A 247 -18.83 25.06 -10.77
CA ALA A 247 -18.22 25.50 -12.02
C ALA A 247 -19.24 25.69 -13.16
N LYS A 248 -20.22 24.79 -13.30
CA LYS A 248 -21.29 24.91 -14.29
C LYS A 248 -22.15 26.16 -14.10
N ASP A 249 -22.30 26.61 -12.85
CA ASP A 249 -23.08 27.82 -12.58
C ASP A 249 -22.33 29.07 -13.04
N LEU A 250 -21.01 28.96 -13.27
CA LEU A 250 -20.17 30.01 -13.85
C LEU A 250 -20.15 29.97 -15.39
N THR A 251 -20.42 28.81 -16.00
CA THR A 251 -20.43 28.65 -17.47
C THR A 251 -21.82 28.77 -18.08
N ASP A 252 -22.85 28.25 -17.40
CA ASP A 252 -24.20 28.12 -17.96
C ASP A 252 -25.04 29.39 -17.76
N ASN A 253 -24.68 30.22 -16.78
CA ASN A 253 -25.31 31.52 -16.57
C ASN A 253 -24.59 32.56 -17.43
N SER A 254 -25.28 33.09 -18.43
CA SER A 254 -24.77 34.05 -19.43
C SER A 254 -24.42 35.44 -18.88
N SER A 255 -24.05 35.57 -17.60
CA SER A 255 -23.54 36.83 -17.06
C SER A 255 -22.05 36.94 -17.35
N PHE A 256 -21.67 38.10 -17.91
CA PHE A 256 -20.29 38.43 -18.24
C PHE A 256 -19.33 38.29 -17.02
N GLU A 257 -19.81 38.57 -15.80
CA GLU A 257 -19.01 38.42 -14.59
C GLU A 257 -18.64 36.97 -14.29
N TYR A 258 -19.56 36.03 -14.49
CA TYR A 258 -19.35 34.61 -14.21
C TYR A 258 -18.42 33.95 -15.23
N GLU A 259 -18.56 34.31 -16.51
CA GLU A 259 -17.60 33.90 -17.55
C GLU A 259 -16.18 34.38 -17.21
N ASN A 260 -16.02 35.60 -16.71
CA ASN A 260 -14.72 36.12 -16.29
C ASN A 260 -14.12 35.37 -15.09
N TYR A 261 -14.94 34.96 -14.11
CA TYR A 261 -14.43 34.14 -13.01
C TYR A 261 -13.95 32.77 -13.50
N MET A 262 -14.70 32.14 -14.40
CA MET A 262 -14.29 30.85 -14.98
C MET A 262 -12.98 31.00 -15.77
N ALA A 263 -12.88 32.01 -16.64
CA ALA A 263 -11.68 32.30 -17.41
C ALA A 263 -10.45 32.51 -16.50
N LYS A 264 -10.61 33.29 -15.40
CA LYS A 264 -9.53 33.47 -14.41
C LYS A 264 -9.07 32.15 -13.80
N ILE A 265 -9.98 31.22 -13.51
CA ILE A 265 -9.62 29.90 -12.98
C ILE A 265 -8.85 29.10 -14.03
N GLU A 266 -9.34 29.04 -15.26
CA GLU A 266 -8.75 28.24 -16.34
C GLU A 266 -7.37 28.77 -16.80
N ASP A 267 -7.22 30.09 -16.88
CA ASP A 267 -6.01 30.80 -17.29
C ASP A 267 -4.99 30.99 -16.17
N SER A 268 -5.36 30.67 -14.93
CA SER A 268 -4.44 30.72 -13.79
C SER A 268 -3.24 29.81 -14.05
N HIS A 269 -2.04 30.40 -13.99
CA HIS A 269 -0.79 29.68 -14.19
C HIS A 269 -0.33 29.05 -12.88
N LEU A 270 -0.19 27.74 -12.87
CA LEU A 270 0.37 26.98 -11.76
C LEU A 270 1.88 26.80 -11.99
N HIS A 271 2.66 27.17 -10.99
CA HIS A 271 4.11 27.02 -11.02
C HIS A 271 4.50 25.58 -10.68
N VAL A 272 5.24 24.95 -11.58
CA VAL A 272 5.65 23.55 -11.52
C VAL A 272 7.16 23.45 -11.51
N ILE A 273 7.70 22.62 -10.63
CA ILE A 273 9.07 22.13 -10.73
C ILE A 273 9.02 20.72 -11.32
N ARG A 274 9.45 20.58 -12.58
CA ARG A 274 9.58 19.29 -13.26
C ARG A 274 10.94 18.69 -12.94
N VAL A 275 10.95 17.48 -12.39
CA VAL A 275 12.17 16.68 -12.26
C VAL A 275 12.31 15.81 -13.48
N GLY A 276 13.45 15.93 -14.18
CA GLY A 276 13.70 15.27 -15.45
C GLY A 276 13.74 13.75 -15.33
N PHE A 277 13.35 13.08 -16.42
CA PHE A 277 13.28 11.62 -16.51
C PHE A 277 14.59 10.92 -16.13
N ASP A 278 15.73 11.47 -16.58
CA ASP A 278 17.08 10.92 -16.36
C ASP A 278 17.59 11.08 -14.91
N THR A 279 16.83 11.76 -14.04
CA THR A 279 17.17 11.86 -12.61
C THR A 279 17.14 10.45 -12.00
N PRO A 280 18.23 9.97 -11.38
CA PRO A 280 18.25 8.65 -10.76
C PRO A 280 17.18 8.50 -9.67
N GLU A 281 16.61 7.30 -9.55
CA GLU A 281 15.48 7.01 -8.65
C GLU A 281 15.77 7.39 -7.19
N ILE A 282 16.99 7.16 -6.72
CA ILE A 282 17.47 7.58 -5.39
C ILE A 282 17.30 9.09 -5.15
N PHE A 283 17.56 9.92 -6.16
CA PHE A 283 17.38 11.36 -6.03
C PHE A 283 15.91 11.77 -6.15
N LYS A 284 15.12 11.07 -6.98
CA LYS A 284 13.66 11.24 -7.01
C LYS A 284 13.10 10.98 -5.61
N LEU A 285 13.38 9.85 -4.96
CA LEU A 285 12.97 9.59 -3.57
C LEU A 285 13.36 10.73 -2.62
N LYS A 286 14.61 11.19 -2.67
CA LYS A 286 15.09 12.27 -1.79
C LYS A 286 14.39 13.60 -2.03
N ILE A 287 14.03 13.91 -3.28
CA ILE A 287 13.21 15.09 -3.60
C ILE A 287 11.82 14.92 -2.98
N PHE A 288 11.17 13.76 -3.17
CA PHE A 288 9.87 13.48 -2.56
C PHE A 288 9.92 13.64 -1.03
N GLU A 289 10.90 13.02 -0.36
CA GLU A 289 11.06 13.10 1.10
C GLU A 289 11.25 14.53 1.59
N ARG A 290 12.01 15.36 0.85
CA ARG A 290 12.30 16.74 1.24
C ARG A 290 11.16 17.70 0.96
N VAL A 291 10.40 17.48 -0.11
CA VAL A 291 9.22 18.28 -0.42
C VAL A 291 8.06 17.92 0.51
N ASN A 292 7.92 16.63 0.85
CA ASN A 292 6.87 16.12 1.72
C ASN A 292 7.33 15.91 3.18
N GLN A 293 8.14 16.82 3.75
CA GLN A 293 8.69 16.67 5.12
C GLN A 293 7.63 16.46 6.21
N ASN A 294 6.44 17.05 6.04
CA ASN A 294 5.30 16.88 6.95
C ASN A 294 4.28 15.84 6.46
N GLY A 295 4.57 15.17 5.34
CA GLY A 295 3.74 14.16 4.71
C GLY A 295 4.19 12.73 5.02
N THR A 296 3.43 11.75 4.54
CA THR A 296 3.84 10.34 4.66
C THR A 296 4.97 10.07 3.67
N LYS A 297 6.09 9.49 4.15
CA LYS A 297 7.18 9.04 3.29
C LYS A 297 6.75 7.88 2.41
N LEU A 298 7.12 7.92 1.13
CA LEU A 298 6.95 6.79 0.23
C LEU A 298 8.04 5.74 0.46
N ASN A 299 7.69 4.48 0.22
CA ASN A 299 8.66 3.40 0.12
C ASN A 299 9.12 3.21 -1.33
N ASN A 300 10.16 2.41 -1.52
CA ASN A 300 10.75 2.12 -2.82
C ASN A 300 9.72 1.51 -3.81
N GLN A 301 8.89 0.57 -3.35
CA GLN A 301 7.87 -0.05 -4.18
C GLN A 301 6.74 0.91 -4.57
N GLU A 302 6.32 1.78 -3.66
CA GLU A 302 5.36 2.83 -3.91
C GLU A 302 5.92 3.78 -4.99
N LEU A 303 7.15 4.27 -4.84
CA LEU A 303 7.75 5.12 -5.88
C LEU A 303 7.85 4.39 -7.23
N ARG A 304 8.29 3.13 -7.26
CA ARG A 304 8.35 2.34 -8.50
C ARG A 304 6.99 2.23 -9.18
N HIS A 305 5.93 1.98 -8.40
CA HIS A 305 4.57 1.97 -8.91
C HIS A 305 4.19 3.29 -9.57
N ALA A 306 4.60 4.42 -8.99
CA ALA A 306 4.35 5.76 -9.52
C ALA A 306 5.06 5.99 -10.85
N LEU A 307 6.35 5.66 -10.88
CA LEU A 307 7.27 5.99 -11.97
C LEU A 307 7.14 5.06 -13.17
N HIS A 308 6.78 3.81 -12.93
CA HIS A 308 6.79 2.74 -13.93
C HIS A 308 5.38 2.18 -14.18
N GLN A 309 4.37 3.06 -14.22
CA GLN A 309 2.99 2.69 -14.53
C GLN A 309 2.87 2.01 -15.90
N GLY A 310 1.97 1.03 -16.00
CA GLY A 310 1.67 0.32 -17.24
C GLY A 310 1.07 -1.06 -16.98
N ALA A 311 1.29 -1.97 -17.92
CA ALA A 311 0.77 -3.34 -17.83
C ALA A 311 1.24 -4.07 -16.56
N ILE A 312 2.48 -3.85 -16.11
CA ILE A 312 3.00 -4.49 -14.89
C ILE A 312 2.28 -4.02 -13.62
N THR A 313 1.97 -2.74 -13.48
CA THR A 313 1.29 -2.24 -12.27
C THR A 313 -0.15 -2.74 -12.19
N VAL A 314 -0.82 -2.88 -13.34
CA VAL A 314 -2.14 -3.52 -13.46
C VAL A 314 -2.07 -4.99 -13.11
N LEU A 315 -1.08 -5.73 -13.64
CA LEU A 315 -0.86 -7.14 -13.35
C LEU A 315 -0.60 -7.35 -11.85
N LEU A 316 0.33 -6.61 -11.24
CA LEU A 316 0.64 -6.73 -9.80
C LEU A 316 -0.59 -6.46 -8.92
N LYS A 317 -1.41 -5.47 -9.29
CA LYS A 317 -2.68 -5.20 -8.61
C LYS A 317 -3.65 -6.37 -8.77
N LEU A 318 -3.78 -6.93 -9.96
CA LEU A 318 -4.64 -8.09 -10.21
C LEU A 318 -4.21 -9.30 -9.39
N LEU A 319 -2.90 -9.58 -9.33
CA LEU A 319 -2.37 -10.67 -8.50
C LEU A 319 -2.68 -10.44 -7.03
N SER A 320 -2.41 -9.23 -6.51
CA SER A 320 -2.75 -8.80 -5.14
C SER A 320 -4.23 -8.90 -4.79
N ASP A 321 -5.11 -8.58 -5.71
CA ASP A 321 -6.56 -8.66 -5.48
C ASP A 321 -7.08 -10.10 -5.51
N ASN A 322 -6.39 -11.03 -6.19
CA ASN A 322 -6.82 -12.41 -6.39
C ASN A 322 -5.97 -13.46 -5.65
N THR A 323 -5.01 -13.03 -4.83
CA THR A 323 -4.34 -13.93 -3.89
C THR A 323 -4.84 -13.66 -2.49
N ASP A 324 -5.37 -14.70 -1.85
CA ASP A 324 -5.64 -14.69 -0.41
C ASP A 324 -4.30 -14.89 0.34
N PHE A 325 -3.49 -13.84 0.25
CA PHE A 325 -2.23 -13.69 0.93
C PHE A 325 -2.56 -13.06 2.29
N MET A 326 -2.45 -13.87 3.35
CA MET A 326 -2.69 -13.58 4.77
C MET A 326 -3.32 -12.20 5.01
N LYS A 327 -4.66 -12.20 5.15
CA LYS A 327 -5.48 -11.03 5.46
C LYS A 327 -4.77 -10.07 6.43
N GLY A 328 -4.78 -8.76 6.12
CA GLY A 328 -4.16 -7.72 6.96
C GLY A 328 -3.10 -6.89 6.23
N ASN A 329 -2.03 -6.52 6.95
CA ASN A 329 -1.02 -5.50 6.59
C ASN A 329 -0.14 -5.81 5.35
N ALA A 330 -0.37 -6.93 4.65
CA ALA A 330 0.40 -7.27 3.44
C ALA A 330 0.10 -6.34 2.24
N LYS A 331 -1.14 -5.84 2.13
CA LYS A 331 -1.53 -4.85 1.11
C LYS A 331 -1.10 -3.44 1.49
N GLU A 332 -0.84 -3.20 2.77
CA GLU A 332 -0.38 -1.89 3.21
C GLU A 332 0.96 -1.59 2.54
N ARG A 333 1.08 -0.37 2.02
CA ARG A 333 2.33 0.11 1.44
C ARG A 333 2.87 -0.79 0.31
N MET A 334 2.00 -1.56 -0.36
CA MET A 334 2.36 -2.44 -1.49
C MET A 334 3.41 -3.52 -1.19
N LYS A 335 3.50 -4.02 0.05
CA LYS A 335 4.46 -5.08 0.41
C LYS A 335 4.27 -6.35 -0.42
N ASP A 336 3.02 -6.74 -0.64
CA ASP A 336 2.63 -7.84 -1.51
C ASP A 336 3.11 -7.66 -2.95
N ARG A 337 2.87 -6.48 -3.53
CA ARG A 337 3.29 -6.17 -4.90
C ARG A 337 4.80 -6.16 -5.04
N TYR A 338 5.53 -5.77 -4.00
CA TYR A 338 6.99 -5.89 -3.97
C TYR A 338 7.42 -7.36 -4.08
N LEU A 339 6.83 -8.27 -3.27
CA LEU A 339 7.14 -9.70 -3.33
C LEU A 339 6.83 -10.33 -4.68
N PHE A 340 5.66 -9.99 -5.25
CA PHE A 340 5.26 -10.51 -6.56
C PHE A 340 6.18 -10.00 -7.66
N LEU A 341 6.53 -8.70 -7.63
CA LEU A 341 7.44 -8.11 -8.59
C LEU A 341 8.82 -8.77 -8.51
N ARG A 342 9.35 -9.03 -7.31
CA ARG A 342 10.61 -9.73 -7.12
C ARG A 342 10.62 -11.10 -7.77
N TYR A 343 9.63 -11.94 -7.44
CA TYR A 343 9.49 -13.26 -8.06
C TYR A 343 9.43 -13.16 -9.60
N ILE A 344 8.53 -12.32 -10.13
CA ILE A 344 8.33 -12.18 -11.58
C ILE A 344 9.63 -11.72 -12.25
N ALA A 345 10.27 -10.67 -11.73
CA ALA A 345 11.51 -10.14 -12.28
C ALA A 345 12.63 -11.18 -12.28
N MET A 346 12.85 -11.87 -11.15
CA MET A 346 13.88 -12.90 -11.04
C MET A 346 13.63 -14.07 -11.97
N ARG A 347 12.38 -14.54 -12.08
CA ARG A 347 12.01 -15.62 -13.00
C ARG A 347 12.33 -15.24 -14.45
N LEU A 348 11.82 -14.09 -14.88
CA LEU A 348 12.04 -13.60 -16.23
C LEU A 348 13.53 -13.35 -16.50
N TYR A 349 14.31 -12.92 -15.50
CA TYR A 349 15.75 -12.75 -15.61
C TYR A 349 16.48 -14.07 -15.84
N ILE A 350 16.19 -15.10 -15.03
CA ILE A 350 16.80 -16.44 -15.17
C ILE A 350 16.46 -17.04 -16.54
N LEU A 351 15.22 -16.86 -17.00
CA LEU A 351 14.75 -17.33 -18.31
C LEU A 351 15.22 -16.44 -19.49
N LYS A 352 15.97 -15.36 -19.22
CA LYS A 352 16.48 -14.39 -20.21
C LYS A 352 15.38 -13.72 -21.04
N GLN A 353 14.22 -13.49 -20.41
CA GLN A 353 13.03 -12.89 -21.01
C GLN A 353 12.93 -11.37 -20.79
N LEU A 354 13.74 -10.78 -19.89
CA LEU A 354 13.74 -9.33 -19.64
C LEU A 354 14.50 -8.55 -20.72
N LYS A 355 13.75 -7.99 -21.67
CA LYS A 355 14.25 -7.12 -22.74
C LYS A 355 13.47 -5.81 -22.78
N ILE A 356 14.19 -4.69 -22.87
CA ILE A 356 13.61 -3.37 -23.07
C ILE A 356 13.71 -3.03 -24.55
N TYR A 357 12.56 -2.87 -25.20
CA TYR A 357 12.46 -2.41 -26.59
C TYR A 357 12.45 -0.89 -26.63
N ARG A 358 13.46 -0.31 -27.30
CA ARG A 358 13.58 1.16 -27.50
C ARG A 358 13.01 1.56 -28.87
N GLU A 359 12.65 2.84 -29.03
CA GLU A 359 11.99 3.40 -30.23
C GLU A 359 12.75 3.26 -31.57
N ASN A 360 13.92 2.63 -31.59
CA ASN A 360 14.71 2.34 -32.80
C ASN A 360 14.90 0.84 -33.08
N GLY A 361 14.05 -0.03 -32.52
CA GLY A 361 14.14 -1.48 -32.67
C GLY A 361 15.34 -2.14 -31.96
N LYS A 362 16.16 -1.35 -31.24
CA LYS A 362 17.23 -1.87 -30.40
C LYS A 362 16.65 -2.40 -29.10
N SER A 363 16.91 -3.67 -28.82
CA SER A 363 16.62 -4.30 -27.54
C SER A 363 17.84 -4.19 -26.62
N THR A 364 17.62 -3.81 -25.37
CA THR A 364 18.64 -3.89 -24.31
C THR A 364 18.16 -4.87 -23.25
N SER A 365 19.01 -5.81 -22.83
CA SER A 365 18.68 -6.70 -21.72
C SER A 365 18.75 -5.96 -20.38
N VAL A 366 17.87 -6.32 -19.44
CA VAL A 366 17.96 -5.84 -18.06
C VAL A 366 19.17 -6.49 -17.38
N GLU A 367 19.98 -5.71 -16.66
CA GLU A 367 21.13 -6.19 -15.90
C GLU A 367 20.82 -6.16 -14.40
N TYR A 368 21.11 -7.26 -13.69
CA TYR A 368 21.06 -7.25 -12.24
C TYR A 368 22.37 -6.66 -11.68
N LYS A 369 22.33 -5.40 -11.28
CA LYS A 369 23.41 -4.71 -10.54
C LYS A 369 23.05 -4.58 -9.06
N GLU A 370 21.92 -3.94 -8.81
CA GLU A 370 21.36 -3.68 -7.48
C GLU A 370 19.85 -3.90 -7.56
N ILE A 371 19.22 -4.25 -6.44
CA ILE A 371 17.83 -4.70 -6.43
C ILE A 371 16.86 -3.61 -6.87
N ASN A 372 17.02 -2.37 -6.43
CA ASN A 372 16.07 -1.31 -6.75
C ASN A 372 16.07 -1.00 -8.25
N SER A 373 17.26 -0.75 -8.83
CA SER A 373 17.39 -0.49 -10.26
C SER A 373 16.95 -1.71 -11.09
N PHE A 374 17.26 -2.93 -10.65
CA PHE A 374 16.85 -4.15 -11.33
C PHE A 374 15.33 -4.30 -11.40
N LEU A 375 14.60 -4.06 -10.30
CA LEU A 375 13.15 -4.15 -10.28
C LEU A 375 12.50 -3.04 -11.11
N ALA A 376 13.04 -1.82 -11.06
CA ALA A 376 12.58 -0.70 -11.89
C ALA A 376 12.75 -1.00 -13.39
N ASP A 377 13.94 -1.43 -13.80
CA ASP A 377 14.24 -1.82 -15.19
C ASP A 377 13.39 -3.02 -15.64
N SER A 378 13.10 -3.95 -14.74
CA SER A 378 12.21 -5.09 -15.00
C SER A 378 10.77 -4.64 -15.23
N MET A 379 10.24 -3.69 -14.46
CA MET A 379 8.91 -3.11 -14.69
C MET A 379 8.84 -2.45 -16.08
N ASP A 380 9.88 -1.69 -16.44
CA ASP A 380 10.01 -1.07 -17.75
C ASP A 380 10.04 -2.09 -18.89
N ALA A 381 10.75 -3.22 -18.73
CA ALA A 381 10.78 -4.30 -19.70
C ALA A 381 9.39 -4.95 -19.84
N ILE A 382 8.75 -5.31 -18.72
CA ILE A 382 7.45 -5.98 -18.73
C ILE A 382 6.35 -5.09 -19.30
N ASN A 383 6.44 -3.76 -19.14
CA ASN A 383 5.52 -2.82 -19.77
C ASN A 383 5.54 -2.86 -21.31
N THR A 384 6.57 -3.46 -21.92
CA THR A 384 6.65 -3.68 -23.37
C THR A 384 6.09 -5.03 -23.83
N PHE A 385 5.65 -5.88 -22.90
CA PHE A 385 5.19 -7.24 -23.21
C PHE A 385 3.80 -7.23 -23.83
N THR A 386 3.55 -8.21 -24.70
CA THR A 386 2.23 -8.47 -25.27
C THR A 386 1.27 -9.04 -24.23
N THR A 387 -0.04 -8.95 -24.49
CA THR A 387 -1.07 -9.55 -23.63
C THR A 387 -0.82 -11.03 -23.37
N ASN A 388 -0.44 -11.81 -24.39
CA ASN A 388 -0.14 -13.24 -24.23
C ASN A 388 1.02 -13.47 -23.25
N GLN A 389 2.10 -12.70 -23.34
CA GLN A 389 3.24 -12.81 -22.42
C GLN A 389 2.84 -12.43 -20.99
N LEU A 390 1.98 -11.42 -20.81
CA LEU A 390 1.46 -11.05 -19.50
C LEU A 390 0.54 -12.13 -18.92
N ASP A 391 -0.25 -12.79 -19.76
CA ASP A 391 -1.10 -13.92 -19.38
C ASP A 391 -0.27 -15.14 -18.98
N GLU A 392 0.83 -15.44 -19.69
CA GLU A 392 1.78 -16.50 -19.31
C GLU A 392 2.40 -16.23 -17.93
N ILE A 393 2.81 -14.98 -17.65
CA ILE A 393 3.34 -14.58 -16.34
C ILE A 393 2.27 -14.77 -15.25
N LYS A 394 1.04 -14.35 -15.53
CA LYS A 394 -0.09 -14.46 -14.61
C LYS A 394 -0.39 -15.92 -14.28
N GLU A 395 -0.49 -16.78 -15.29
CA GLU A 395 -0.76 -18.21 -15.12
C GLU A 395 0.36 -18.92 -14.35
N ASP A 396 1.60 -18.62 -14.69
CA ASP A 396 2.77 -19.14 -13.99
C ASP A 396 2.80 -18.69 -12.52
N PHE A 397 2.52 -17.43 -12.24
CA PHE A 397 2.44 -16.94 -10.86
C PHE A 397 1.39 -17.69 -10.05
N PHE A 398 0.15 -17.79 -10.55
CA PHE A 398 -0.92 -18.48 -9.80
C PHE A 398 -0.64 -19.98 -9.65
N TYR A 399 -0.09 -20.62 -10.68
CA TYR A 399 0.36 -22.01 -10.58
C TYR A 399 1.39 -22.16 -9.47
N SER A 400 2.49 -21.41 -9.54
CA SER A 400 3.61 -21.51 -8.60
C SER A 400 3.19 -21.18 -7.17
N PHE A 401 2.40 -20.12 -7.00
CA PHE A 401 1.91 -19.68 -5.71
C PHE A 401 0.97 -20.70 -5.06
N ASN A 402 -0.04 -21.19 -5.79
CA ASN A 402 -1.00 -22.15 -5.24
C ASN A 402 -0.35 -23.49 -4.96
N LYS A 403 0.54 -23.94 -5.85
CA LYS A 403 1.27 -25.20 -5.70
C LYS A 403 2.23 -25.13 -4.51
N ALA A 404 2.97 -24.03 -4.33
CA ALA A 404 3.79 -23.81 -3.14
C ALA A 404 2.93 -23.83 -1.85
N LYS A 405 1.77 -23.16 -1.84
CA LYS A 405 0.85 -23.20 -0.69
C LYS A 405 0.32 -24.62 -0.41
N ASN A 406 0.01 -25.39 -1.44
CA ASN A 406 -0.50 -26.75 -1.29
C ASN A 406 0.57 -27.70 -0.73
N ILE A 407 1.80 -27.58 -1.22
CA ILE A 407 2.90 -28.46 -0.80
C ILE A 407 3.37 -28.11 0.62
N PHE A 408 3.55 -26.82 0.92
CA PHE A 408 4.21 -26.37 2.15
C PHE A 408 3.25 -25.81 3.22
N GLY A 409 1.95 -25.77 2.92
CA GLY A 409 0.90 -25.36 3.86
C GLY A 409 1.10 -23.94 4.41
N LYS A 410 0.81 -23.76 5.70
CA LYS A 410 0.87 -22.46 6.39
C LYS A 410 2.29 -21.88 6.51
N ASN A 411 3.32 -22.71 6.32
CA ASN A 411 4.73 -22.35 6.50
C ASN A 411 5.47 -22.20 5.15
N ALA A 412 4.74 -22.14 4.03
CA ALA A 412 5.34 -22.09 2.69
C ALA A 412 6.43 -21.04 2.52
N PHE A 413 6.24 -19.89 3.15
CA PHE A 413 7.11 -18.73 3.00
C PHE A 413 7.71 -18.27 4.33
N LYS A 414 7.72 -19.15 5.34
CA LYS A 414 8.24 -18.85 6.68
C LYS A 414 9.40 -19.79 7.04
N LEU A 415 10.34 -19.28 7.82
CA LEU A 415 11.45 -20.08 8.35
C LEU A 415 10.97 -21.09 9.40
N ASP A 416 10.04 -20.67 10.24
CA ASP A 416 9.34 -21.49 11.22
C ASP A 416 7.87 -21.03 11.36
N GLU A 417 7.05 -21.74 12.12
CA GLU A 417 5.61 -21.45 12.27
C GLU A 417 5.32 -20.03 12.76
N LYS A 418 6.17 -19.52 13.66
CA LYS A 418 6.01 -18.23 14.32
C LYS A 418 6.69 -17.10 13.56
N ALA A 419 7.61 -17.42 12.66
CA ALA A 419 8.35 -16.44 11.89
C ALA A 419 7.44 -15.61 10.96
N PRO A 420 7.83 -14.36 10.68
CA PRO A 420 7.26 -13.58 9.59
C PRO A 420 7.45 -14.26 8.24
N ILE A 421 6.74 -13.77 7.22
CA ILE A 421 7.04 -14.17 5.85
C ILE A 421 8.44 -13.66 5.49
N ASN A 422 9.32 -14.58 5.13
CA ASN A 422 10.64 -14.28 4.64
C ASN A 422 10.58 -14.01 3.13
N MET A 423 11.06 -12.83 2.74
CA MET A 423 11.03 -12.35 1.35
C MET A 423 11.73 -13.31 0.38
N ILE A 424 12.91 -13.78 0.74
CA ILE A 424 13.76 -14.59 -0.13
C ILE A 424 13.20 -16.00 -0.24
N LEU A 425 12.66 -16.54 0.85
CA LEU A 425 11.99 -17.83 0.85
C LEU A 425 10.72 -17.79 -0.01
N PHE A 426 9.97 -16.68 0.02
CA PHE A 426 8.85 -16.47 -0.91
C PHE A 426 9.31 -16.52 -2.37
N GLU A 427 10.30 -15.68 -2.72
CA GLU A 427 10.86 -15.57 -4.06
C GLU A 427 11.32 -16.94 -4.59
N ILE A 428 12.10 -17.66 -3.79
CA ILE A 428 12.73 -18.91 -4.22
C ILE A 428 11.75 -20.07 -4.25
N SER A 429 10.82 -20.16 -3.29
CA SER A 429 9.84 -21.24 -3.29
C SER A 429 8.98 -21.19 -4.56
N LEU A 430 8.58 -20.00 -4.99
CA LEU A 430 7.85 -19.84 -6.24
C LEU A 430 8.75 -20.12 -7.46
N LEU A 431 10.00 -19.65 -7.46
CA LEU A 431 10.95 -19.95 -8.54
C LEU A 431 11.15 -21.46 -8.71
N PHE A 432 11.32 -22.17 -7.60
CA PHE A 432 11.51 -23.61 -7.60
C PHE A 432 10.33 -24.35 -8.23
N VAL A 433 9.11 -23.98 -7.84
CA VAL A 433 7.89 -24.57 -8.39
C VAL A 433 7.72 -24.23 -9.87
N SER A 434 8.04 -23.00 -10.27
CA SER A 434 7.98 -22.58 -11.68
C SER A 434 8.95 -23.37 -12.55
N LEU A 435 10.20 -23.54 -12.10
CA LEU A 435 11.25 -24.25 -12.85
C LEU A 435 11.04 -25.76 -12.90
N THR A 436 10.29 -26.33 -11.96
CA THR A 436 9.91 -27.76 -11.97
C THR A 436 8.65 -28.05 -12.79
N ARG A 437 7.95 -27.02 -13.30
CA ARG A 437 6.68 -27.16 -14.02
C ARG A 437 6.78 -28.06 -15.26
N GLU A 438 7.88 -28.00 -16.01
CA GLU A 438 8.06 -28.82 -17.22
C GLU A 438 8.51 -30.25 -16.93
N GLY A 439 8.97 -30.54 -15.70
CA GLY A 439 9.54 -31.83 -15.32
C GLY A 439 8.51 -32.88 -14.86
N ASN A 440 7.22 -32.55 -14.80
CA ASN A 440 6.13 -33.44 -14.34
C ASN A 440 6.35 -34.10 -12.96
N PHE A 441 7.09 -33.43 -12.07
CA PHE A 441 7.35 -33.95 -10.72
C PHE A 441 6.07 -34.04 -9.89
N ALA A 442 5.94 -35.11 -9.10
CA ALA A 442 4.89 -35.24 -8.11
C ALA A 442 5.11 -34.26 -6.94
N ASP A 443 4.02 -33.89 -6.25
CA ASP A 443 4.05 -32.92 -5.14
C ASP A 443 5.01 -33.35 -4.02
N ALA A 444 5.10 -34.65 -3.74
CA ALA A 444 6.04 -35.21 -2.77
C ALA A 444 7.50 -35.02 -3.20
N GLN A 445 7.83 -35.20 -4.48
CA GLN A 445 9.17 -34.96 -5.00
C GLN A 445 9.54 -33.48 -4.92
N ILE A 446 8.61 -32.59 -5.24
CA ILE A 446 8.83 -31.14 -5.09
C ILE A 446 9.04 -30.76 -3.62
N ALA A 447 8.29 -31.38 -2.70
CA ALA A 447 8.47 -31.18 -1.26
C ALA A 447 9.87 -31.63 -0.79
N GLU A 448 10.30 -32.83 -1.18
CA GLU A 448 11.62 -33.37 -0.85
C GLU A 448 12.75 -32.49 -1.39
N MET A 449 12.65 -32.07 -2.65
CA MET A 449 13.66 -31.20 -3.26
C MET A 449 13.73 -29.83 -2.57
N LEU A 450 12.60 -29.25 -2.15
CA LEU A 450 12.65 -27.99 -1.41
C LEU A 450 13.23 -28.18 0.00
N GLN A 451 12.96 -29.32 0.65
CA GLN A 451 13.62 -29.63 1.92
C GLN A 451 15.13 -29.78 1.73
N GLU A 452 15.57 -30.45 0.66
CA GLU A 452 16.98 -30.52 0.27
C GLU A 452 17.58 -29.12 0.04
N PHE A 453 16.83 -28.19 -0.55
CA PHE A 453 17.26 -26.82 -0.72
C PHE A 453 17.41 -26.07 0.62
N ARG A 454 16.49 -26.27 1.57
CA ARG A 454 16.59 -25.68 2.92
C ARG A 454 17.75 -26.26 3.73
N ASP A 455 18.10 -27.52 3.46
CA ASP A 455 19.22 -28.24 4.06
C ASP A 455 20.53 -28.10 3.26
N TYR A 456 20.56 -27.22 2.25
CA TYR A 456 21.69 -27.10 1.35
C TYR A 456 22.98 -26.75 2.11
N ASN A 457 23.96 -27.65 2.04
CA ASN A 457 25.21 -27.59 2.80
C ASN A 457 25.01 -27.31 4.30
N LYS A 458 23.99 -27.91 4.92
CA LYS A 458 23.69 -27.71 6.35
C LYS A 458 24.85 -28.01 7.31
N ASP A 459 25.82 -28.82 6.88
CA ASP A 459 26.99 -29.19 7.67
C ASP A 459 28.12 -28.13 7.59
N ASP A 460 28.04 -27.18 6.66
CA ASP A 460 29.01 -26.08 6.48
C ASP A 460 28.60 -24.85 7.29
N LEU A 461 28.81 -24.93 8.60
CA LEU A 461 28.47 -23.87 9.55
C LEU A 461 29.57 -22.80 9.62
N ASP A 462 29.15 -21.54 9.68
CA ASP A 462 30.06 -20.43 10.00
C ASP A 462 30.42 -20.38 11.50
N SER A 463 31.21 -19.38 11.90
CA SER A 463 31.61 -19.17 13.29
C SER A 463 30.45 -18.97 14.27
N ASP A 464 29.28 -18.56 13.75
CA ASP A 464 28.08 -18.26 14.51
C ASP A 464 27.07 -19.43 14.44
N GLY A 465 27.43 -20.54 13.78
CA GLY A 465 26.59 -21.73 13.65
C GLY A 465 25.51 -21.62 12.57
N ASN A 466 25.62 -20.69 11.63
CA ASN A 466 24.65 -20.52 10.55
C ASN A 466 25.00 -21.36 9.32
N THR A 467 23.99 -22.01 8.73
CA THR A 467 24.15 -22.73 7.45
C THR A 467 24.35 -21.76 6.28
N PRO A 468 24.89 -22.20 5.13
CA PRO A 468 25.00 -21.37 3.94
C PRO A 468 23.64 -20.90 3.44
N PHE A 469 22.62 -21.78 3.53
CA PHE A 469 21.22 -21.41 3.25
C PHE A 469 20.75 -20.26 4.15
N PHE A 470 20.91 -20.38 5.47
CA PHE A 470 20.47 -19.36 6.41
C PHE A 470 21.19 -18.03 6.21
N ARG A 471 22.51 -18.06 5.95
CA ARG A 471 23.27 -16.85 5.63
C ARG A 471 22.73 -16.16 4.38
N ASN A 472 22.46 -16.92 3.33
CA ASN A 472 22.08 -16.38 2.02
C ASN A 472 20.66 -15.76 2.00
N ILE A 473 19.76 -16.26 2.86
CA ILE A 473 18.38 -15.73 2.98
C ILE A 473 18.22 -14.64 4.05
N LYS A 474 19.16 -14.53 5.00
CA LYS A 474 19.09 -13.57 6.12
C LYS A 474 20.04 -12.39 5.98
N TYR A 475 21.28 -12.59 5.51
CA TYR A 475 22.32 -11.56 5.44
C TYR A 475 22.65 -11.20 3.99
N HIS A 476 22.79 -9.90 3.70
CA HIS A 476 23.15 -9.36 2.37
C HIS A 476 22.38 -9.98 1.19
N ARG A 477 21.10 -10.28 1.44
CA ARG A 477 20.24 -11.13 0.61
C ARG A 477 20.04 -10.68 -0.84
N ASP A 478 20.17 -9.39 -1.11
CA ASP A 478 19.90 -8.77 -2.42
C ASP A 478 21.13 -8.64 -3.32
N GLY A 479 22.30 -9.10 -2.84
CA GLY A 479 23.50 -9.17 -3.65
C GLY A 479 23.33 -10.10 -4.86
N LYS A 480 23.85 -9.68 -6.02
CA LYS A 480 23.82 -10.47 -7.26
C LYS A 480 24.46 -11.84 -7.08
N GLU A 481 25.57 -11.90 -6.35
CA GLU A 481 26.29 -13.15 -6.06
C GLU A 481 25.41 -14.09 -5.23
N ASN A 482 24.84 -13.59 -4.13
CA ASN A 482 23.91 -14.35 -3.29
C ASN A 482 22.72 -14.91 -4.09
N PHE A 483 22.09 -14.08 -4.94
CA PHE A 483 21.03 -14.55 -5.83
C PHE A 483 21.52 -15.62 -6.80
N SER A 484 22.68 -15.43 -7.42
CA SER A 484 23.26 -16.38 -8.37
C SER A 484 23.58 -17.72 -7.71
N ASP A 485 24.07 -17.71 -6.47
CA ASP A 485 24.32 -18.91 -5.68
C ASP A 485 23.02 -19.66 -5.38
N ARG A 486 21.97 -18.94 -4.95
CA ARG A 486 20.65 -19.56 -4.72
C ARG A 486 20.10 -20.20 -5.97
N VAL A 487 20.19 -19.52 -7.12
CA VAL A 487 19.74 -20.07 -8.41
C VAL A 487 20.55 -21.31 -8.78
N LYS A 488 21.87 -21.27 -8.61
CA LYS A 488 22.74 -22.42 -8.87
C LYS A 488 22.33 -23.64 -8.04
N TRP A 489 22.14 -23.46 -6.73
CA TRP A 489 21.71 -24.54 -5.83
C TRP A 489 20.35 -25.12 -6.24
N LEU A 490 19.38 -24.27 -6.59
CA LEU A 490 18.05 -24.71 -7.04
C LEU A 490 18.16 -25.57 -8.31
N LEU A 491 18.93 -25.11 -9.31
CA LEU A 491 19.11 -25.84 -10.56
C LEU A 491 19.83 -27.17 -10.36
N GLU A 492 20.87 -27.22 -9.50
CA GLU A 492 21.59 -28.45 -9.16
C GLU A 492 20.68 -29.49 -8.49
N ILE A 493 19.73 -29.06 -7.65
CA ILE A 493 18.75 -29.96 -7.04
C ILE A 493 17.76 -30.48 -8.09
N ILE A 494 17.23 -29.59 -8.94
CA ILE A 494 16.28 -29.97 -10.00
C ILE A 494 16.93 -30.96 -10.96
N ASP A 495 18.14 -30.67 -11.44
CA ASP A 495 18.83 -31.50 -12.44
C ASP A 495 19.18 -32.89 -11.89
N ARG A 496 19.58 -33.00 -10.61
CA ARG A 496 19.82 -34.30 -9.96
C ARG A 496 18.56 -35.17 -9.86
N ASN A 497 17.39 -34.55 -9.78
CA ASN A 497 16.12 -35.24 -9.62
C ASN A 497 15.36 -35.45 -10.94
N LYS A 498 15.71 -34.74 -12.04
CA LYS A 498 15.17 -35.00 -13.39
C LYS A 498 15.33 -36.45 -13.85
N GLY A 499 16.38 -37.15 -13.42
CA GLY A 499 16.60 -38.57 -13.72
C GLY A 499 15.75 -39.55 -12.91
N LYS A 500 14.96 -39.06 -11.95
CA LYS A 500 14.08 -39.84 -11.07
C LYS A 500 12.58 -39.50 -11.26
N ALA A 501 12.28 -38.59 -12.19
CA ALA A 501 10.94 -38.11 -12.50
C ALA A 501 10.14 -39.11 -13.35
#